data_AF-A0A956IYQ9-F1
#
_entry.id   AF-A0A956IYQ9-F1
#
_cell.length_a   1.000
_cell.length_b   1.000
_cell.length_c   1.000
_cell.angle_alpha   90.00
_cell.angle_beta   90.00
_cell.angle_gamma   90.00
#
_symmetry.space_group_name_H-M   'P 1'
#
loop_
_entity.id
_entity.type
_entity.pdbx_description
1 polymer ?
#
loop_
_entity_poly.entity_id
_entity_poly.type
_entity_poly.pdbx_seq_one_letter_code
_entity_poly.pdbx_strand_id
1 'polypeptide(L)'
;SIDTILKMAEYKQQGTLQALIVAGCLSQRYPEELARELPEVDHFLGTTDFATLREILAERERRRQAVGQPLLMNEQEYRRQLIGPPHSAYLKISEGCDRPCAFCSIPLMRGKQRSRTIDSLVEEARTLAESGVVELILVAQDSTAYGRDLEPSVRLTDLLRALDQVQSLEWIRLHYAYPSMISE
;
A
#
# COMPACT_ATOMS: atom_id res chain seq x y z
N SER A 1 -5.02 -13.89 6.13
CA SER A 1 -4.75 -15.21 5.51
C SER A 1 -6.07 -15.79 5.02
N ILE A 2 -6.06 -16.97 4.36
CA ILE A 2 -7.30 -17.69 4.01
C ILE A 2 -8.13 -17.98 5.27
N ASP A 3 -7.49 -18.43 6.36
CA ASP A 3 -8.17 -18.68 7.63
C ASP A 3 -8.88 -17.44 8.18
N THR A 4 -8.30 -16.25 7.99
CA THR A 4 -8.97 -14.99 8.35
C THR A 4 -10.24 -14.78 7.55
N ILE A 5 -10.22 -15.07 6.25
CA ILE A 5 -11.39 -14.90 5.38
C ILE A 5 -12.51 -15.84 5.84
N LEU A 6 -12.19 -17.11 6.07
CA LEU A 6 -13.14 -18.12 6.55
C LEU A 6 -13.74 -17.73 7.90
N LYS A 7 -12.89 -17.28 8.84
CA LYS A 7 -13.36 -16.78 10.14
C LYS A 7 -14.28 -15.57 10.01
N MET A 8 -14.01 -14.66 9.07
CA MET A 8 -14.89 -13.50 8.83
C MET A 8 -16.22 -13.92 8.18
N ALA A 9 -16.21 -14.97 7.37
CA ALA A 9 -17.43 -15.50 6.74
C ALA A 9 -18.42 -16.09 7.75
N GLU A 10 -17.96 -16.61 8.88
CA GLU A 10 -18.83 -17.07 9.98
C GLU A 10 -19.76 -15.95 10.48
N TYR A 11 -19.34 -14.69 10.45
CA TYR A 11 -20.16 -13.54 10.85
C TYR A 11 -21.32 -13.26 9.88
N LYS A 12 -21.26 -13.74 8.62
CA LYS A 12 -22.41 -13.69 7.70
C LYS A 12 -23.51 -14.65 8.16
N GLN A 13 -23.12 -15.82 8.66
CA GLN A 13 -24.08 -16.82 9.15
C GLN A 13 -24.79 -16.36 10.43
N GLN A 14 -24.10 -15.58 11.27
CA GLN A 14 -24.65 -15.00 12.50
C GLN A 14 -25.54 -13.76 12.24
N GLY A 15 -25.63 -13.28 11.00
CA GLY A 15 -26.53 -12.19 10.58
C GLY A 15 -26.04 -10.78 10.88
N THR A 16 -24.83 -10.60 11.40
CA THR A 16 -24.26 -9.28 11.72
C THR A 16 -23.48 -8.64 10.57
N LEU A 17 -23.05 -9.45 9.59
CA LEU A 17 -22.21 -8.99 8.49
C LEU A 17 -23.01 -8.88 7.18
N GLN A 18 -23.07 -7.66 6.62
CA GLN A 18 -23.81 -7.38 5.39
C GLN A 18 -23.05 -7.77 4.11
N ALA A 19 -21.74 -7.58 4.10
CA ALA A 19 -20.87 -7.92 2.98
C ALA A 19 -19.47 -8.28 3.47
N LEU A 20 -18.85 -9.26 2.82
CA LEU A 20 -17.45 -9.66 3.01
C LEU A 20 -16.66 -9.32 1.75
N ILE A 21 -15.75 -8.36 1.90
CA ILE A 21 -14.89 -7.86 0.81
C ILE A 21 -13.44 -8.20 1.15
N VAL A 22 -12.75 -8.89 0.23
CA VAL A 22 -11.34 -9.28 0.40
C VAL A 22 -10.47 -8.48 -0.54
N ALA A 23 -9.52 -7.73 0.02
CA ALA A 23 -8.58 -6.89 -0.73
C ALA A 23 -7.13 -7.21 -0.40
N GLY A 24 -6.22 -6.96 -1.35
CA GLY A 24 -4.77 -7.04 -1.13
C GLY A 24 -4.03 -8.00 -2.06
N CYS A 25 -2.80 -8.39 -1.67
CA CYS A 25 -1.88 -9.13 -2.55
C CYS A 25 -2.42 -10.50 -2.99
N LEU A 26 -3.17 -11.17 -2.11
CA LEU A 26 -3.67 -12.52 -2.37
C LEU A 26 -4.74 -12.50 -3.47
N SER A 27 -5.71 -11.60 -3.35
CA SER A 27 -6.77 -11.36 -4.35
C SER A 27 -6.23 -10.80 -5.66
N GLN A 28 -5.18 -9.98 -5.61
CA GLN A 28 -4.50 -9.50 -6.80
C GLN A 28 -3.82 -10.62 -7.59
N ARG A 29 -3.26 -11.63 -6.90
CA ARG A 29 -2.50 -12.71 -7.55
C ARG A 29 -3.36 -13.87 -8.01
N TYR A 30 -4.43 -14.20 -7.27
CA TYR A 30 -5.26 -15.37 -7.52
C TYR A 30 -6.76 -15.03 -7.60
N PRO A 31 -7.18 -14.04 -8.42
CA PRO A 31 -8.57 -13.57 -8.40
C PRO A 31 -9.58 -14.66 -8.79
N GLU A 32 -9.29 -15.42 -9.85
CA GLU A 32 -10.19 -16.46 -10.36
C GLU A 32 -10.28 -17.67 -9.43
N GLU A 33 -9.15 -18.10 -8.87
CA GLU A 33 -9.07 -19.24 -7.96
C GLU A 33 -9.79 -18.92 -6.65
N LEU A 34 -9.52 -17.76 -6.04
CA LEU A 34 -10.20 -17.37 -4.80
C LEU A 34 -11.70 -17.17 -5.00
N ALA A 35 -12.12 -16.60 -6.14
CA ALA A 35 -13.54 -16.48 -6.42
C ALA A 35 -14.21 -17.87 -6.52
N ARG A 36 -13.55 -18.84 -7.15
CA ARG A 36 -14.08 -20.20 -7.25
C ARG A 36 -14.11 -20.94 -5.91
N GLU A 37 -13.04 -20.84 -5.12
CA GLU A 37 -12.86 -21.63 -3.90
C GLU A 37 -13.50 -21.00 -2.64
N LEU A 38 -13.76 -19.69 -2.64
CA LEU A 38 -14.33 -18.97 -1.48
C LEU A 38 -15.67 -18.31 -1.85
N PRO A 39 -16.74 -19.08 -2.14
CA PRO A 39 -18.05 -18.57 -2.55
C PRO A 39 -18.70 -17.60 -1.55
N GLU A 40 -18.30 -17.63 -0.28
CA GLU A 40 -18.77 -16.78 0.81
C GLU A 40 -18.36 -15.30 0.69
N VAL A 41 -17.31 -15.01 -0.07
CA VAL A 41 -16.82 -13.64 -0.31
C VAL A 41 -17.63 -12.98 -1.41
N ASP A 42 -18.14 -11.78 -1.14
CA ASP A 42 -18.99 -11.03 -2.08
C ASP A 42 -18.16 -10.33 -3.15
N HIS A 43 -17.01 -9.75 -2.76
CA HIS A 43 -16.12 -9.05 -3.68
C HIS A 43 -14.64 -9.27 -3.38
N PHE A 44 -13.84 -9.43 -4.42
CA PHE A 44 -12.38 -9.44 -4.39
C PHE A 44 -11.84 -8.18 -5.07
N LEU A 45 -10.99 -7.44 -4.35
CA LEU A 45 -10.32 -6.23 -4.83
C LEU A 45 -8.83 -6.46 -4.95
N GLY A 46 -8.20 -5.81 -5.92
CA GLY A 46 -6.75 -5.80 -6.02
C GLY A 46 -6.11 -4.98 -4.91
N THR A 47 -4.81 -4.78 -5.05
CA THR A 47 -3.99 -4.10 -4.04
C THR A 47 -4.19 -2.59 -3.99
N THR A 48 -4.74 -2.02 -5.05
CA THR A 48 -4.87 -0.57 -5.26
C THR A 48 -6.30 -0.16 -5.65
N ASP A 49 -7.22 -1.12 -5.71
CA ASP A 49 -8.59 -0.92 -6.20
C ASP A 49 -9.57 -0.47 -5.09
N PHE A 50 -9.06 0.19 -4.05
CA PHE A 50 -9.89 0.66 -2.95
C PHE A 50 -10.88 1.75 -3.37
N ALA A 51 -10.61 2.48 -4.45
CA ALA A 51 -11.58 3.44 -5.02
C ALA A 51 -12.90 2.74 -5.43
N THR A 52 -12.82 1.49 -5.86
CA THR A 52 -13.96 0.65 -6.23
C THR A 52 -14.84 0.30 -5.03
N LEU A 53 -14.30 0.36 -3.81
CA LEU A 53 -15.07 0.09 -2.59
C LEU A 53 -16.30 1.00 -2.49
N ARG A 54 -16.17 2.27 -2.85
CA ARG A 54 -17.30 3.22 -2.86
C ARG A 54 -18.38 2.79 -3.85
N GLU A 55 -18.00 2.26 -5.01
CA GLU A 55 -18.93 1.83 -6.05
C GLU A 55 -19.65 0.53 -5.67
N ILE A 56 -18.94 -0.37 -5.00
CA ILE A 56 -19.51 -1.61 -4.44
C ILE A 56 -20.52 -1.28 -3.35
N LEU A 57 -20.16 -0.41 -2.40
CA LEU A 57 -21.05 0.00 -1.32
C LEU A 57 -22.27 0.80 -1.82
N ALA A 58 -22.14 1.48 -2.96
CA ALA A 58 -23.24 2.16 -3.63
C ALA A 58 -24.05 1.24 -4.58
N GLU A 59 -23.77 -0.07 -4.60
CA GLU A 59 -24.39 -1.09 -5.47
C GLU A 59 -24.26 -0.80 -6.98
N ARG A 60 -23.30 0.06 -7.37
CA ARG A 60 -23.00 0.43 -8.76
C ARG A 60 -22.00 -0.51 -9.41
N GLU A 61 -21.19 -1.19 -8.60
CA GLU A 61 -20.30 -2.26 -9.02
C GLU A 61 -20.81 -3.59 -8.46
N ARG A 62 -21.07 -4.55 -9.36
CA ARG A 62 -21.61 -5.88 -9.02
C ARG A 62 -20.65 -7.01 -9.36
N ARG A 63 -19.51 -6.70 -9.99
CA ARG A 63 -18.48 -7.69 -10.28
C ARG A 63 -17.92 -8.22 -8.97
N ARG A 64 -17.95 -9.53 -8.85
CA ARG A 64 -17.34 -10.27 -7.74
C ARG A 64 -15.81 -10.16 -7.74
N GLN A 65 -15.22 -9.94 -8.91
CA GLN A 65 -13.79 -9.71 -9.08
C GLN A 65 -13.61 -8.32 -9.69
N ALA A 66 -13.20 -7.36 -8.88
CA ALA A 66 -12.82 -6.01 -9.31
C ALA A 66 -11.32 -5.82 -9.04
N VAL A 67 -10.52 -6.59 -9.76
CA VAL A 67 -9.05 -6.60 -9.66
C VAL A 67 -8.49 -5.93 -10.89
N GLY A 68 -7.97 -4.71 -10.71
CA GLY A 68 -7.34 -3.89 -11.72
C GLY A 68 -5.83 -4.11 -11.80
N GLN A 69 -5.19 -3.35 -12.68
CA GLN A 69 -3.73 -3.25 -12.67
C GLN A 69 -3.28 -2.52 -11.39
N PRO A 70 -2.21 -2.98 -10.72
CA PRO A 70 -1.65 -2.27 -9.59
C PRO A 70 -1.18 -0.88 -10.01
N LEU A 71 -1.70 0.16 -9.36
CA LEU A 71 -1.32 1.54 -9.62
C LEU A 71 -0.66 2.15 -8.39
N LEU A 72 0.01 3.30 -8.57
CA LEU A 72 0.32 4.13 -7.42
C LEU A 72 -0.99 4.81 -7.00
N MET A 73 -1.54 4.46 -5.84
CA MET A 73 -2.72 5.15 -5.34
C MET A 73 -2.39 6.62 -5.12
N ASN A 74 -3.29 7.50 -5.56
CA ASN A 74 -3.21 8.91 -5.24
C ASN A 74 -3.58 9.12 -3.77
N GLU A 75 -2.62 8.97 -2.86
CA GLU A 75 -2.84 9.15 -1.42
C GLU A 75 -3.19 10.61 -1.07
N GLN A 76 -2.99 11.58 -1.98
CA GLN A 76 -3.42 12.97 -1.77
C GLN A 76 -4.95 13.13 -1.87
N GLU A 77 -5.65 12.22 -2.55
CA GLU A 77 -7.12 12.24 -2.62
C GLU A 77 -7.79 11.69 -1.35
N TYR A 78 -7.05 10.96 -0.53
CA TYR A 78 -7.61 10.24 0.62
C TYR A 78 -6.84 10.59 1.89
N ARG A 79 -7.50 11.35 2.79
CA ARG A 79 -6.94 11.60 4.12
C ARG A 79 -6.94 10.30 4.92
N ARG A 80 -5.76 9.78 5.21
CA ARG A 80 -5.63 8.55 6.00
C ARG A 80 -5.94 8.78 7.48
N GLN A 81 -6.59 7.81 8.10
CA GLN A 81 -6.78 7.74 9.54
C GLN A 81 -5.79 6.73 10.14
N LEU A 82 -5.08 7.13 11.18
CA LEU A 82 -4.16 6.25 11.89
C LEU A 82 -4.94 5.27 12.78
N ILE A 83 -4.73 3.97 12.56
CA ILE A 83 -5.31 2.88 13.37
C ILE A 83 -4.26 2.29 14.34
N GLY A 84 -2.99 2.71 14.21
CA GLY A 84 -1.87 2.24 15.03
C GLY A 84 -1.50 3.17 16.19
N PRO A 85 -0.34 2.94 16.83
CA PRO A 85 0.18 3.85 17.86
C PRO A 85 0.32 5.28 17.34
N PRO A 86 -0.09 6.30 18.11
CA PRO A 86 -0.19 7.68 17.61
C PRO A 86 1.17 8.34 17.32
N HIS A 87 2.25 7.82 17.92
CA HIS A 87 3.59 8.41 17.82
C HIS A 87 4.37 7.96 16.57
N SER A 88 3.91 6.92 15.86
CA SER A 88 4.64 6.32 14.73
C SER A 88 3.74 6.13 13.52
N ALA A 89 4.23 6.40 12.32
CA ALA A 89 3.50 6.12 11.10
C ALA A 89 4.39 5.54 9.99
N TYR A 90 3.85 4.53 9.30
CA TYR A 90 4.42 4.10 8.02
C TYR A 90 4.16 5.16 6.96
N LEU A 91 5.17 5.44 6.13
CA LEU A 91 5.10 6.29 4.96
C LEU A 91 5.56 5.48 3.75
N LYS A 92 4.63 5.17 2.84
CA LYS A 92 4.93 4.39 1.64
C LYS A 92 5.55 5.31 0.59
N ILE A 93 6.82 5.09 0.25
CA ILE A 93 7.58 5.98 -0.66
C ILE A 93 7.51 5.53 -2.13
N SER A 94 7.28 4.25 -2.37
CA SER A 94 7.09 3.68 -3.70
C SER A 94 6.24 2.41 -3.66
N GLU A 95 5.72 2.01 -4.83
CA GLU A 95 4.97 0.78 -5.05
C GLU A 95 5.57 0.00 -6.22
N GLY A 96 5.62 -1.33 -6.10
CA GLY A 96 6.23 -2.19 -7.12
C GLY A 96 7.75 -2.28 -6.99
N CYS A 97 8.36 -3.09 -7.85
CA CYS A 97 9.80 -3.33 -7.80
C CYS A 97 10.30 -3.81 -9.16
N ASP A 98 11.41 -3.26 -9.64
CA ASP A 98 12.05 -3.66 -10.90
C ASP A 98 13.12 -4.74 -10.73
N ARG A 99 13.31 -5.24 -9.51
CA ARG A 99 14.33 -6.26 -9.22
C ARG A 99 13.93 -7.61 -9.80
N PRO A 100 14.79 -8.26 -10.61
CA PRO A 100 14.54 -9.60 -11.14
C PRO A 100 14.96 -10.69 -10.12
N CYS A 101 14.56 -10.54 -8.85
CA CYS A 101 14.88 -11.54 -7.83
C CYS A 101 14.18 -12.86 -8.18
N ALA A 102 14.93 -13.93 -8.39
CA ALA A 102 14.40 -15.22 -8.87
C ALA A 102 13.27 -15.83 -8.01
N PHE A 103 13.24 -15.49 -6.72
CA PHE A 103 12.23 -15.96 -5.77
C PHE A 103 11.03 -15.01 -5.64
N CYS A 104 11.10 -13.80 -6.18
CA CYS A 104 10.16 -12.73 -5.87
C CYS A 104 9.01 -12.67 -6.87
N SER A 105 7.78 -12.64 -6.36
CA SER A 105 6.56 -12.49 -7.17
C SER A 105 6.01 -11.06 -7.20
N ILE A 106 6.67 -10.10 -6.54
CA ILE A 106 6.24 -8.70 -6.48
C ILE A 106 6.03 -8.10 -7.88
N PRO A 107 6.92 -8.27 -8.88
CA PRO A 107 6.69 -7.70 -10.20
C PRO A 107 5.40 -8.18 -10.86
N LEU A 108 4.94 -9.40 -10.55
CA LEU A 108 3.69 -9.96 -11.07
C LEU A 108 2.45 -9.38 -10.39
N MET A 109 2.53 -9.04 -9.09
CA MET A 109 1.37 -8.62 -8.29
C MET A 109 1.31 -7.12 -7.98
N ARG A 110 2.44 -6.40 -7.98
CA ARG A 110 2.52 -4.95 -7.73
C ARG A 110 3.02 -4.17 -8.95
N GLY A 111 3.49 -4.87 -9.98
CA GLY A 111 4.04 -4.27 -11.20
C GLY A 111 5.44 -3.68 -10.99
N LYS A 112 5.87 -2.92 -12.00
CA LYS A 112 7.12 -2.15 -12.00
C LYS A 112 7.14 -1.09 -10.92
N GLN A 113 8.33 -0.63 -10.57
CA GLN A 113 8.50 0.43 -9.60
C GLN A 113 7.79 1.71 -10.03
N ARG A 114 7.09 2.33 -9.07
CA ARG A 114 6.48 3.65 -9.16
C ARG A 114 6.72 4.39 -7.84
N SER A 115 7.57 5.39 -7.86
CA SER A 115 7.91 6.24 -6.73
C SER A 115 6.94 7.40 -6.60
N ARG A 116 6.72 7.87 -5.37
CA ARG A 116 6.04 9.14 -5.11
C ARG A 116 7.02 10.30 -5.21
N THR A 117 6.54 11.47 -5.60
CA THR A 117 7.37 12.68 -5.60
C THR A 117 7.77 13.08 -4.18
N ILE A 118 8.94 13.72 -4.04
CA ILE A 118 9.42 14.21 -2.73
C ILE A 118 8.39 15.16 -2.12
N ASP A 119 7.85 16.09 -2.90
CA ASP A 119 6.86 17.07 -2.42
C ASP A 119 5.60 16.39 -1.86
N SER A 120 5.10 15.35 -2.54
CA SER A 120 3.94 14.58 -2.07
C SER A 120 4.23 13.88 -0.73
N LEU A 121 5.44 13.35 -0.57
CA LEU A 121 5.86 12.65 0.65
C LEU A 121 6.10 13.61 1.81
N VAL A 122 6.70 14.77 1.54
CA VAL A 122 6.94 15.81 2.55
C VAL A 122 5.62 16.40 3.05
N GLU A 123 4.64 16.60 2.17
CA GLU A 123 3.33 17.11 2.56
C GLU A 123 2.57 16.13 3.46
N GLU A 124 2.62 14.83 3.13
CA GLU A 124 2.04 13.81 4.00
C GLU A 124 2.81 13.71 5.34
N ALA A 125 4.14 13.77 5.30
CA ALA A 125 4.98 13.78 6.50
C ALA A 125 4.63 14.93 7.45
N ARG A 126 4.39 16.14 6.92
CA ARG A 126 3.92 17.30 7.71
C ARG A 126 2.57 17.04 8.35
N THR A 127 1.60 16.57 7.57
CA THR A 127 0.26 16.24 8.09
C THR A 127 0.32 15.22 9.23
N LEU A 128 1.24 14.26 9.15
CA LEU A 128 1.44 13.27 10.19
C LEU A 128 2.10 13.85 11.43
N ALA A 129 3.13 14.67 11.25
CA ALA A 129 3.80 15.35 12.34
C ALA A 129 2.81 16.25 13.11
N GLU A 130 1.95 16.99 12.41
CA GLU A 130 0.87 17.80 13.00
C GLU A 130 -0.15 16.96 13.80
N SER A 131 -0.30 15.68 13.46
CA SER A 131 -1.15 14.73 14.19
C SER A 131 -0.48 14.10 15.41
N GLY A 132 0.77 14.46 15.71
CA GLY A 132 1.55 13.99 16.85
C GLY A 132 2.48 12.80 16.55
N VAL A 133 2.68 12.47 15.26
CA VAL A 133 3.68 11.46 14.86
C VAL A 133 5.08 12.05 15.01
N VAL A 134 5.96 11.32 15.70
CA VAL A 134 7.38 11.69 15.88
C VAL A 134 8.33 10.72 15.17
N GLU A 135 7.86 9.52 14.82
CA GLU A 135 8.61 8.51 14.06
C GLU A 135 7.95 8.23 12.70
N LEU A 136 8.68 8.49 11.62
CA LEU A 136 8.32 8.02 10.29
C LEU A 136 9.06 6.74 9.92
N ILE A 137 8.31 5.76 9.45
CA ILE A 137 8.81 4.46 9.02
C ILE A 137 8.64 4.35 7.50
N LEU A 138 9.74 4.54 6.76
CA LEU A 138 9.73 4.50 5.30
C LEU A 138 9.63 3.07 4.80
N VAL A 139 8.63 2.81 3.96
CA VAL A 139 8.36 1.49 3.40
C VAL A 139 8.19 1.52 1.88
N ALA A 140 8.69 0.46 1.26
CA ALA A 140 8.62 0.16 -0.17
C ALA A 140 8.94 -1.34 -0.35
N GLN A 141 8.81 -1.88 -1.55
CA GLN A 141 9.35 -3.22 -1.83
C GLN A 141 10.88 -3.21 -1.97
N ASP A 142 11.46 -2.12 -2.47
CA ASP A 142 12.90 -1.82 -2.39
C ASP A 142 13.11 -0.31 -2.22
N SER A 143 13.40 0.12 -0.99
CA SER A 143 13.56 1.55 -0.69
C SER A 143 14.83 2.15 -1.31
N THR A 144 15.85 1.34 -1.58
CA THR A 144 17.13 1.83 -2.18
C THR A 144 16.99 2.22 -3.63
N ALA A 145 15.90 1.81 -4.29
CA ALA A 145 15.64 2.13 -5.67
C ALA A 145 14.76 3.39 -5.85
N TYR A 146 14.27 3.98 -4.76
CA TYR A 146 13.41 5.17 -4.78
C TYR A 146 13.95 6.27 -5.70
N GLY A 147 13.04 6.85 -6.50
CA GLY A 147 13.29 8.05 -7.29
C GLY A 147 13.95 7.81 -8.65
N ARG A 148 14.42 6.59 -8.94
CA ARG A 148 15.01 6.26 -10.25
C ARG A 148 14.04 6.28 -11.41
N ASP A 149 12.76 6.04 -11.13
CA ASP A 149 11.67 6.03 -12.09
C ASP A 149 10.95 7.39 -12.22
N LEU A 150 11.38 8.40 -11.46
CA LEU A 150 10.88 9.76 -11.57
C LEU A 150 11.63 10.53 -12.65
N GLU A 151 10.99 11.56 -13.19
CA GLU A 151 11.59 12.45 -14.18
C GLU A 151 11.46 13.93 -13.73
N PRO A 152 12.56 14.63 -13.42
CA PRO A 152 13.94 14.10 -13.36
C PRO A 152 14.12 13.08 -12.24
N SER A 153 15.04 12.13 -12.44
CA SER A 153 15.35 11.14 -11.41
C SER A 153 15.95 11.79 -10.16
N VAL A 154 15.61 11.25 -9.00
CA VAL A 154 16.10 11.69 -7.69
C VAL A 154 16.62 10.49 -6.90
N ARG A 155 17.36 10.75 -5.82
CA ARG A 155 17.89 9.69 -4.95
C ARG A 155 17.11 9.61 -3.65
N LEU A 156 17.17 8.46 -3.00
CA LEU A 156 16.68 8.28 -1.64
C LEU A 156 17.27 9.33 -0.66
N THR A 157 18.54 9.70 -0.82
CA THR A 157 19.17 10.72 0.03
C THR A 157 18.56 12.10 -0.14
N ASP A 158 18.03 12.42 -1.31
CA ASP A 158 17.36 13.70 -1.55
C ASP A 158 16.00 13.73 -0.83
N LEU A 159 15.26 12.60 -0.81
CA LEU A 159 14.06 12.43 0.02
C LEU A 159 14.38 12.52 1.52
N LEU A 160 15.40 11.81 1.99
CA LEU A 160 15.76 11.81 3.41
C LEU A 160 16.12 13.22 3.91
N ARG A 161 16.88 14.00 3.11
CA ARG A 161 17.17 15.41 3.41
C ARG A 161 15.91 16.25 3.48
N ALA A 162 14.95 16.03 2.57
CA ALA A 162 13.70 16.80 2.56
C ALA A 162 12.81 16.46 3.78
N LEU A 163 12.75 15.18 4.17
CA LEU A 163 12.01 14.74 5.35
C LEU A 163 12.64 15.22 6.67
N ASP A 164 13.97 15.31 6.73
CA ASP A 164 14.71 15.87 7.87
C ASP A 164 14.35 17.35 8.15
N GLN A 165 13.83 18.07 7.15
CA GLN A 165 13.35 19.44 7.33
C GLN A 165 11.92 19.54 7.91
N VAL A 166 11.22 18.42 8.11
CA VAL A 166 9.88 18.42 8.68
C VAL A 166 9.97 18.52 10.20
N GLN A 167 9.46 19.61 10.75
CA GLN A 167 9.47 19.85 12.20
C GLN A 167 8.67 18.80 12.97
N SER A 168 9.08 18.54 14.21
CA SER A 168 8.46 17.57 15.15
C SER A 168 8.70 16.09 14.81
N LEU A 169 9.32 15.77 13.67
CA LEU A 169 9.84 14.43 13.45
C LEU A 169 11.19 14.28 14.17
N GLU A 170 11.32 13.22 14.96
CA GLU A 170 12.55 12.89 15.67
C GLU A 170 13.25 11.69 15.05
N TRP A 171 12.51 10.77 14.43
CA TRP A 171 13.03 9.51 13.89
C TRP A 171 12.56 9.29 12.45
N ILE A 172 13.50 8.95 11.57
CA ILE A 172 13.21 8.43 10.23
C ILE A 172 13.85 7.05 10.13
N ARG A 173 13.01 6.01 10.06
CA ARG A 173 13.42 4.61 9.99
C ARG A 173 13.25 4.09 8.57
N LEU A 174 14.34 3.62 7.97
CA LEU A 174 14.33 3.01 6.64
C LEU A 174 14.14 1.50 6.74
N HIS A 175 13.11 0.94 6.09
CA HIS A 175 12.97 -0.50 5.89
C HIS A 175 13.26 -0.92 4.45
N TYR A 176 13.44 -2.23 4.24
CA TYR A 176 13.56 -2.87 2.93
C TYR A 176 14.71 -2.31 2.09
N ALA A 177 15.88 -2.16 2.72
CA ALA A 177 17.08 -1.71 2.05
C ALA A 177 17.77 -2.87 1.33
N TYR A 178 17.62 -2.97 0.01
CA TYR A 178 18.29 -4.00 -0.78
C TYR A 178 19.81 -3.74 -0.86
N PRO A 179 20.66 -4.70 -0.47
CA PRO A 179 22.08 -4.43 -0.22
C PRO A 179 22.87 -3.98 -1.45
N SER A 180 22.49 -4.43 -2.65
CA SER A 180 23.29 -4.18 -3.86
C SER A 180 23.29 -2.73 -4.35
N MET A 181 22.43 -1.85 -3.80
CA MET A 181 22.31 -0.45 -4.24
C MET A 181 22.46 0.54 -3.08
N ILE A 182 23.04 0.09 -1.97
CA ILE A 182 23.48 0.98 -0.90
C ILE A 182 24.81 1.59 -1.35
N SER A 183 24.83 2.91 -1.52
CA SER A 183 26.05 3.69 -1.76
C SER A 183 26.53 4.34 -0.47
N GLU A 184 27.84 4.63 -0.39
CA GLU A 184 28.43 5.46 0.67
C GLU A 184 27.95 6.92 0.61
#